data_AF-A0A193BQ75-F1
#
_entry.id   AF-A0A193BQ75-F1
#
_cell.length_a   1.000
_cell.length_b   1.000
_cell.length_c   1.000
_cell.angle_alpha   90.00
_cell.angle_beta   90.00
_cell.angle_gamma   90.00
#
_symmetry.space_group_name_H-M   'P 1'
#
loop_
_entity.id
_entity.type
_entity.pdbx_description
1 polymer ?
#
loop_
_entity_poly.entity_id
_entity_poly.type
_entity_poly.pdbx_seq_one_letter_code
_entity_poly.pdbx_strand_id
1 'polypeptide(L)'
;MRRSNQFLSVAVGAVVVLAGGCSDQKSGNPTPAPSPPPASTQLPRDGAPTVPEPIKNTAGAETDPCSAVKTSQIEELGGKVEKTVTDDGALGKNCGWIFEEGPSNVNAGLVVGNKEGLSSLYAKKAHGDFVTFKPIDPIEGYPAVIYGTTGGRAGFCNLAVGLRDDLVYTVVPQLYTGNPMLSDPCGFAAKVAAAAIKNFKRA
;
A
#
# COMPACT_ATOMS: atom_id res chain seq x y z
N MET A 1 -4.97 -26.83 59.18
CA MET A 1 -5.33 -28.17 59.69
C MET A 1 -6.57 -28.69 58.96
N ARG A 2 -6.41 -29.56 57.96
CA ARG A 2 -7.26 -30.75 57.72
C ARG A 2 -6.54 -31.64 56.69
N ARG A 3 -6.24 -32.86 57.11
CA ARG A 3 -5.58 -33.95 56.39
C ARG A 3 -6.62 -34.76 55.59
N SER A 4 -6.22 -35.33 54.46
CA SER A 4 -6.39 -36.77 54.11
C SER A 4 -5.86 -36.98 52.68
N ASN A 5 -4.64 -37.48 52.43
CA ASN A 5 -4.15 -38.87 52.40
C ASN A 5 -4.98 -39.86 51.56
N GLN A 6 -4.42 -40.28 50.43
CA GLN A 6 -4.46 -41.69 49.99
C GLN A 6 -3.05 -42.17 49.61
N PHE A 7 -2.67 -43.22 50.35
CA PHE A 7 -1.56 -44.16 50.26
C PHE A 7 -1.67 -45.01 48.97
N LEU A 8 -0.73 -45.81 48.43
CA LEU A 8 0.71 -46.14 48.56
C LEU A 8 0.94 -47.37 47.62
N SER A 9 2.21 -47.70 47.31
CA SER A 9 2.79 -48.93 46.65
C SER A 9 3.62 -48.54 45.39
N VAL A 10 4.97 -48.54 45.28
CA VAL A 10 6.09 -49.43 45.73
C VAL A 10 5.95 -50.83 45.10
N ALA A 11 6.87 -51.46 44.33
CA ALA A 11 8.27 -51.24 43.96
C ALA A 11 8.72 -52.23 42.83
N VAL A 12 9.93 -52.00 42.26
CA VAL A 12 10.93 -53.00 41.72
C VAL A 12 10.54 -53.71 40.41
N GLY A 13 11.37 -53.89 39.37
CA GLY A 13 12.79 -53.67 39.10
C GLY A 13 13.24 -54.73 38.06
N ALA A 14 14.14 -54.38 37.12
CA ALA A 14 15.18 -55.26 36.54
C ALA A 14 15.83 -54.61 35.30
N VAL A 15 17.15 -54.52 35.35
CA VAL A 15 18.06 -54.20 34.24
C VAL A 15 18.39 -55.52 33.51
N VAL A 16 18.36 -55.52 32.17
CA VAL A 16 19.12 -56.49 31.34
C VAL A 16 19.76 -55.74 30.18
N VAL A 17 21.00 -56.12 29.89
CA VAL A 17 22.01 -55.45 29.07
C VAL A 17 22.38 -56.34 27.87
N LEU A 18 22.60 -55.68 26.72
CA LEU A 18 23.43 -56.03 25.53
C LEU A 18 22.90 -56.91 24.35
N ALA A 19 22.96 -56.24 23.17
CA ALA A 19 23.71 -56.58 21.94
C ALA A 19 23.00 -57.17 20.70
N GLY A 20 23.24 -56.49 19.56
CA GLY A 20 22.96 -56.88 18.17
C GLY A 20 22.21 -55.77 17.42
N GLY A 21 22.72 -55.03 16.43
CA GLY A 21 23.88 -55.21 15.56
C GLY A 21 23.41 -55.23 14.09
N CYS A 22 23.53 -54.06 13.42
CA CYS A 22 23.36 -53.79 11.97
C CYS A 22 21.93 -53.80 11.39
N SER A 23 21.36 -52.60 11.24
CA SER A 23 20.44 -52.28 10.13
C SER A 23 21.11 -51.21 9.29
N ASP A 24 21.21 -51.45 7.99
CA ASP A 24 21.84 -50.60 6.99
C ASP A 24 21.35 -49.15 7.06
N GLN A 25 22.18 -48.28 7.63
CA GLN A 25 21.94 -46.85 7.61
C GLN A 25 22.36 -46.34 6.24
N LYS A 26 21.40 -46.30 5.31
CA LYS A 26 21.54 -45.62 4.02
C LYS A 26 21.89 -44.16 4.32
N SER A 27 23.18 -43.83 4.15
CA SER A 27 23.70 -42.47 4.28
C SER A 27 23.12 -41.62 3.15
N GLY A 28 21.91 -41.11 3.37
CA GLY A 28 21.32 -40.06 2.55
C GLY A 28 21.93 -38.75 2.99
N ASN A 29 22.89 -38.24 2.22
CA ASN A 29 23.38 -36.89 2.39
C ASN A 29 22.19 -35.94 2.19
N PRO A 30 21.76 -35.14 3.19
CA PRO A 30 20.67 -34.20 2.98
C PRO A 30 21.15 -33.16 1.97
N THR A 31 20.67 -33.25 0.73
CA THR A 31 20.85 -32.17 -0.24
C THR A 31 20.23 -30.91 0.35
N PRO A 32 20.98 -29.81 0.51
CA PRO A 32 20.42 -28.55 0.95
C PRO A 32 19.25 -28.19 0.04
N ALA A 33 18.11 -27.81 0.63
CA ALA A 33 17.03 -27.23 -0.16
C ALA A 33 17.61 -26.06 -0.96
N PRO A 34 17.26 -25.92 -2.25
CA PRO A 34 17.74 -24.80 -3.04
C PRO A 34 17.41 -23.50 -2.31
N SER A 35 18.44 -22.70 -2.03
CA SER A 35 18.24 -21.39 -1.43
C SER A 35 17.29 -20.59 -2.32
N PRO A 36 16.29 -19.89 -1.74
CA PRO A 36 15.43 -19.03 -2.54
C PRO A 36 16.32 -18.06 -3.32
N PRO A 37 16.00 -17.79 -4.60
CA PRO A 37 16.78 -16.86 -5.40
C PRO A 37 16.88 -15.52 -4.67
N PRO A 38 18.02 -14.80 -4.80
CA PRO A 38 18.16 -13.49 -4.18
C PRO A 38 16.98 -12.61 -4.60
N ALA A 39 16.36 -11.95 -3.63
CA ALA A 39 15.28 -11.01 -3.90
C ALA A 39 15.79 -9.97 -4.92
N SER A 40 15.06 -9.80 -6.02
CA SER A 40 15.39 -8.80 -7.03
C SER A 40 15.41 -7.42 -6.37
N THR A 41 16.55 -6.73 -6.43
CA THR A 41 16.67 -5.32 -6.05
C THR A 41 16.08 -4.39 -7.11
N GLN A 42 15.73 -4.93 -8.28
CA GLN A 42 15.14 -4.18 -9.39
C GLN A 42 13.62 -4.01 -9.19
N LEU A 43 13.13 -2.82 -9.50
CA LEU A 43 11.71 -2.48 -9.53
C LEU A 43 11.11 -2.73 -10.93
N PRO A 44 9.79 -3.03 -11.03
CA PRO A 44 8.88 -3.29 -9.92
C PRO A 44 9.14 -4.68 -9.29
N ARG A 45 8.63 -4.90 -8.08
CA ARG A 45 8.74 -6.19 -7.37
C ARG A 45 7.51 -6.45 -6.49
N ASP A 46 7.51 -7.54 -5.74
CA ASP A 46 6.41 -7.96 -4.86
C ASP A 46 5.06 -8.16 -5.58
N GLY A 47 5.12 -8.37 -6.90
CA GLY A 47 3.96 -8.49 -7.77
C GLY A 47 3.35 -7.16 -8.22
N ALA A 48 4.02 -6.02 -7.98
CA ALA A 48 3.58 -4.74 -8.54
C ALA A 48 3.71 -4.72 -10.07
N PRO A 49 2.74 -4.11 -10.80
CA PRO A 49 2.84 -3.97 -12.25
C PRO A 49 3.94 -3.00 -12.67
N THR A 50 4.58 -3.28 -13.81
CA THR A 50 5.49 -2.34 -14.48
C THR A 50 4.74 -1.11 -14.97
N VAL A 51 5.37 0.05 -14.91
CA VAL A 51 4.89 1.28 -15.52
C VAL A 51 5.43 1.38 -16.96
N PRO A 52 4.59 1.24 -18.01
CA PRO A 52 5.05 1.11 -19.38
C PRO A 52 5.63 2.41 -19.97
N GLU A 53 5.10 3.57 -19.55
CA GLU A 53 5.54 4.90 -20.04
C GLU A 53 5.90 5.81 -18.85
N PRO A 54 7.07 5.63 -18.22
CA PRO A 54 7.44 6.37 -17.01
C PRO A 54 7.42 7.90 -17.21
N ILE A 55 6.68 8.62 -16.36
CA ILE A 55 6.63 10.09 -16.35
C ILE A 55 7.89 10.63 -15.67
N LYS A 56 8.73 11.35 -16.42
CA LYS A 56 10.03 11.86 -15.94
C LYS A 56 9.99 13.31 -15.46
N ASN A 57 9.08 14.11 -15.98
CA ASN A 57 8.93 15.54 -15.71
C ASN A 57 8.06 15.81 -14.47
N THR A 58 8.42 15.20 -13.33
CA THR A 58 7.69 15.37 -12.06
C THR A 58 8.25 16.47 -11.17
N ALA A 59 9.49 16.93 -11.40
CA ALA A 59 10.24 17.81 -10.51
C ALA A 59 9.50 19.10 -10.11
N GLY A 60 8.70 19.69 -11.02
CA GLY A 60 7.87 20.85 -10.71
C GLY A 60 6.86 20.54 -9.59
N ALA A 61 6.15 19.42 -9.71
CA ALA A 61 5.18 18.99 -8.71
C ALA A 61 5.79 18.40 -7.44
N GLU A 62 7.07 18.02 -7.46
CA GLU A 62 7.81 17.66 -6.25
C GLU A 62 8.06 18.89 -5.35
N THR A 63 8.19 20.07 -5.97
CA THR A 63 8.42 21.35 -5.27
C THR A 63 7.10 22.08 -4.99
N ASP A 64 6.21 22.12 -5.97
CA ASP A 64 4.88 22.72 -5.90
C ASP A 64 3.81 21.66 -6.25
N PRO A 65 3.33 20.88 -5.27
CA PRO A 65 2.38 19.80 -5.54
C PRO A 65 1.04 20.29 -6.12
N CYS A 66 0.69 21.55 -5.89
CA CYS A 66 -0.54 22.14 -6.42
C CYS A 66 -0.44 22.43 -7.92
N SER A 67 0.76 22.42 -8.50
CA SER A 67 0.95 22.55 -9.95
C SER A 67 0.47 21.30 -10.71
N ALA A 68 0.33 20.15 -10.04
CA ALA A 68 -0.07 18.90 -10.67
C ALA A 68 -1.52 18.95 -11.20
N VAL A 69 -2.43 19.60 -10.47
CA VAL A 69 -3.84 19.76 -10.85
C VAL A 69 -4.28 21.18 -10.54
N LYS A 70 -4.83 21.90 -11.52
CA LYS A 70 -5.31 23.26 -11.28
C LYS A 70 -6.56 23.22 -10.40
N THR A 71 -6.71 24.20 -9.52
CA THR A 71 -7.93 24.33 -8.69
C THR A 71 -9.20 24.34 -9.52
N SER A 72 -9.21 24.98 -10.70
CA SER A 72 -10.37 24.96 -11.60
C SER A 72 -10.77 23.54 -12.06
N GLN A 73 -9.80 22.64 -12.26
CA GLN A 73 -10.09 21.24 -12.62
C GLN A 73 -10.67 20.48 -11.41
N ILE A 74 -10.24 20.81 -10.19
CA ILE A 74 -10.85 20.24 -8.98
C ILE A 74 -12.28 20.74 -8.82
N GLU A 75 -12.52 22.03 -9.10
CA GLU A 75 -13.85 22.62 -9.00
C GLU A 75 -14.85 22.02 -10.00
N GLU A 76 -14.40 21.79 -11.24
CA GLU A 76 -15.17 21.10 -12.28
C GLU A 76 -15.55 19.66 -11.87
N LEU A 77 -14.71 19.00 -11.06
CA LEU A 77 -14.89 17.60 -10.69
C LEU A 77 -15.63 17.39 -9.36
N GLY A 78 -15.45 18.29 -8.38
CA GLY A 78 -15.77 18.03 -6.98
C GLY A 78 -16.53 19.14 -6.25
N GLY A 79 -16.79 20.28 -6.90
CA GLY A 79 -17.44 21.45 -6.31
C GLY A 79 -16.47 22.57 -5.95
N LYS A 80 -17.02 23.72 -5.51
CA LYS A 80 -16.22 24.93 -5.26
C LYS A 80 -15.17 24.74 -4.18
N VAL A 81 -13.96 25.25 -4.44
CA VAL A 81 -12.84 25.18 -3.49
C VAL A 81 -12.77 26.49 -2.73
N GLU A 82 -12.94 26.43 -1.41
CA GLU A 82 -12.77 27.57 -0.51
C GLU A 82 -11.29 27.96 -0.43
N LYS A 83 -10.42 26.96 -0.27
CA LYS A 83 -8.98 27.18 -0.07
C LYS A 83 -8.15 26.04 -0.61
N THR A 84 -7.00 26.40 -1.19
CA THR A 84 -5.92 25.47 -1.53
C THR A 84 -4.80 25.61 -0.50
N VAL A 85 -4.26 24.49 -0.02
CA VAL A 85 -3.17 24.42 0.95
C VAL A 85 -2.07 23.49 0.46
N THR A 86 -0.83 23.76 0.86
CA THR A 86 0.29 22.84 0.70
C THR A 86 0.70 22.33 2.07
N ASP A 87 0.93 21.02 2.18
CA ASP A 87 1.39 20.37 3.41
C ASP A 87 2.71 19.62 3.17
N ASP A 88 3.59 19.66 4.16
CA ASP A 88 4.90 19.02 4.14
C ASP A 88 4.84 17.70 4.90
N GLY A 89 4.65 16.61 4.17
CA GLY A 89 4.63 15.26 4.71
C GLY A 89 6.01 14.60 4.76
N ALA A 90 6.16 13.60 5.63
CA ALA A 90 7.39 12.81 5.74
C ALA A 90 7.81 12.11 4.44
N LEU A 91 6.86 11.86 3.53
CA LEU A 91 7.11 11.18 2.26
C LEU A 91 7.00 12.10 1.04
N GLY A 92 6.79 13.40 1.22
CA GLY A 92 6.60 14.36 0.13
C GLY A 92 5.63 15.47 0.48
N LYS A 93 5.56 16.46 -0.42
CA LYS A 93 4.61 17.56 -0.31
C LYS A 93 3.28 17.17 -0.93
N ASN A 94 2.20 17.68 -0.36
CA ASN A 94 0.83 17.41 -0.79
C ASN A 94 0.14 18.74 -1.11
N CYS A 95 -0.73 18.74 -2.11
CA CYS A 95 -1.73 19.80 -2.28
C CYS A 95 -3.06 19.33 -1.69
N GLY A 96 -3.69 20.17 -0.89
CA GLY A 96 -5.02 19.97 -0.34
C GLY A 96 -5.98 21.01 -0.91
N TRP A 97 -7.12 20.56 -1.45
CA TRP A 97 -8.23 21.44 -1.83
C TRP A 97 -9.36 21.24 -0.82
N ILE A 98 -9.68 22.31 -0.09
CA ILE A 98 -10.75 22.36 0.90
C ILE A 98 -11.98 22.94 0.21
N PHE A 99 -13.09 22.19 0.20
CA PHE A 99 -14.33 22.60 -0.45
C PHE A 99 -15.17 23.52 0.44
N GLU A 100 -15.94 24.41 -0.17
CA GLU A 100 -16.90 25.26 0.56
C GLU A 100 -18.01 24.43 1.26
N GLU A 101 -18.36 23.27 0.67
CA GLU A 101 -19.43 22.40 1.17
C GLU A 101 -18.93 21.36 2.18
N GLY A 102 -19.16 21.66 3.46
CA GLY A 102 -18.81 20.82 4.61
C GLY A 102 -17.29 20.76 4.87
N PRO A 103 -16.80 19.97 5.84
CA PRO A 103 -15.36 19.80 6.06
C PRO A 103 -14.70 18.89 4.99
N SER A 104 -15.18 18.95 3.74
CA SER A 104 -14.74 18.09 2.65
C SER A 104 -13.41 18.58 2.06
N ASN A 105 -12.53 17.65 1.73
CA ASN A 105 -11.27 17.97 1.07
C ASN A 105 -10.79 16.83 0.18
N VAL A 106 -9.84 17.14 -0.70
CA VAL A 106 -9.03 16.14 -1.39
C VAL A 106 -7.56 16.53 -1.28
N ASN A 107 -6.72 15.57 -0.90
CA ASN A 107 -5.28 15.74 -0.86
C ASN A 107 -4.64 14.92 -1.98
N ALA A 108 -3.66 15.49 -2.68
CA ALA A 108 -2.92 14.76 -3.69
C ALA A 108 -1.45 15.19 -3.72
N GLY A 109 -0.56 14.26 -4.04
CA GLY A 109 0.88 14.55 -4.01
C GLY A 109 1.74 13.40 -4.49
N LEU A 110 3.01 13.71 -4.76
CA LEU A 110 4.02 12.72 -5.10
C LEU A 110 4.66 12.17 -3.84
N VAL A 111 4.76 10.85 -3.73
CA VAL A 111 5.36 10.18 -2.57
C VAL A 111 6.88 10.05 -2.79
N VAL A 112 7.57 11.18 -2.94
CA VAL A 112 9.01 11.24 -3.30
C VAL A 112 9.95 10.61 -2.28
N GLY A 113 9.55 10.52 -1.01
CA GLY A 113 10.31 9.86 0.04
C GLY A 113 10.27 8.33 -0.08
N ASN A 114 9.33 7.79 -0.86
CA ASN A 114 9.29 6.39 -1.25
C ASN A 114 9.98 6.24 -2.62
N LYS A 115 10.97 5.35 -2.69
CA LYS A 115 11.75 5.08 -3.92
C LYS A 115 11.41 3.74 -4.56
N GLU A 116 10.29 3.16 -4.19
CA GLU A 116 9.87 1.81 -4.59
C GLU A 116 8.51 1.80 -5.31
N GLY A 117 7.92 2.99 -5.49
CA GLY A 117 6.64 3.16 -6.16
C GLY A 117 5.56 2.23 -5.61
N LEU A 118 4.83 1.58 -6.52
CA LEU A 118 3.77 0.62 -6.14
C LEU A 118 4.34 -0.62 -5.44
N SER A 119 5.60 -1.00 -5.67
CA SER A 119 6.19 -2.19 -5.04
C SER A 119 6.10 -2.13 -3.51
N SER A 120 6.26 -0.93 -2.94
CA SER A 120 6.09 -0.72 -1.50
C SER A 120 4.68 -1.05 -0.98
N LEU A 121 3.63 -0.74 -1.76
CA LEU A 121 2.25 -1.05 -1.39
C LEU A 121 1.96 -2.55 -1.57
N TYR A 122 2.51 -3.16 -2.62
CA TYR A 122 2.39 -4.60 -2.85
C TYR A 122 3.11 -5.42 -1.77
N ALA A 123 4.28 -4.98 -1.31
CA ALA A 123 4.99 -5.56 -0.18
C ALA A 123 4.15 -5.49 1.10
N LYS A 124 3.62 -4.31 1.45
CA LYS A 124 2.71 -4.12 2.60
C LYS A 124 1.47 -5.00 2.53
N LYS A 125 0.89 -5.17 1.32
CA LYS A 125 -0.19 -6.12 1.09
C LYS A 125 0.23 -7.57 1.37
N ALA A 126 1.43 -7.97 0.95
CA ALA A 126 1.96 -9.31 1.21
C ALA A 126 2.20 -9.56 2.71
N HIS A 127 2.50 -8.51 3.48
CA HIS A 127 2.64 -8.56 4.94
C HIS A 127 1.31 -8.51 5.71
N GLY A 128 0.18 -8.26 5.03
CA GLY A 128 -1.13 -8.16 5.66
C GLY A 128 -1.44 -6.80 6.30
N ASP A 129 -0.70 -5.75 5.94
CA ASP A 129 -0.86 -4.40 6.51
C ASP A 129 -2.17 -3.71 6.08
N PHE A 130 -2.82 -4.22 5.02
CA PHE A 130 -4.02 -3.63 4.44
C PHE A 130 -5.25 -4.51 4.60
N VAL A 131 -6.32 -3.92 5.11
CA VAL A 131 -7.68 -4.50 5.09
C VAL A 131 -8.28 -4.36 3.69
N THR A 132 -8.00 -3.25 3.01
CA THR A 132 -8.43 -3.00 1.64
C THR A 132 -7.21 -2.92 0.73
N PHE A 133 -7.14 -3.76 -0.30
CA PHE A 133 -6.17 -3.64 -1.37
C PHE A 133 -6.80 -4.12 -2.68
N LYS A 134 -7.09 -3.19 -3.58
CA LYS A 134 -7.78 -3.45 -4.84
C LYS A 134 -7.02 -2.78 -5.97
N PRO A 135 -6.24 -3.52 -6.77
CA PRO A 135 -5.82 -3.06 -8.08
C PRO A 135 -7.05 -2.71 -8.91
N ILE A 136 -7.02 -1.58 -9.59
CA ILE A 136 -8.10 -1.10 -10.46
C ILE A 136 -7.59 -0.97 -11.89
N ASP A 137 -8.51 -0.69 -12.82
CA ASP A 137 -8.15 -0.44 -14.21
C ASP A 137 -7.14 0.71 -14.31
N PRO A 138 -6.16 0.63 -15.24
CA PRO A 138 -5.15 1.66 -15.38
C PRO A 138 -5.75 3.04 -15.64
N ILE A 139 -5.28 4.05 -14.91
CA ILE A 139 -5.71 5.44 -15.09
C ILE A 139 -4.77 6.08 -16.11
N GLU A 140 -5.30 6.46 -17.27
CA GLU A 140 -4.50 7.05 -18.37
C GLU A 140 -3.31 6.15 -18.78
N GLY A 141 -3.47 4.82 -18.65
CA GLY A 141 -2.45 3.82 -18.94
C GLY A 141 -1.51 3.46 -17.78
N TYR A 142 -1.68 4.07 -16.60
CA TYR A 142 -0.81 3.86 -15.44
C TYR A 142 -1.44 2.92 -14.41
N PRO A 143 -0.69 1.96 -13.85
CA PRO A 143 -1.21 1.03 -12.85
C PRO A 143 -1.65 1.78 -11.60
N ALA A 144 -2.79 1.38 -11.04
CA ALA A 144 -3.41 2.06 -9.91
C ALA A 144 -3.97 1.07 -8.90
N VAL A 145 -3.96 1.47 -7.63
CA VAL A 145 -4.44 0.66 -6.51
C VAL A 145 -5.22 1.50 -5.52
N ILE A 146 -6.36 0.99 -5.08
CA ILE A 146 -7.09 1.49 -3.92
C ILE A 146 -6.62 0.69 -2.70
N TYR A 147 -6.24 1.37 -1.62
CA TYR A 147 -5.72 0.72 -0.43
C TYR A 147 -6.20 1.35 0.88
N GLY A 148 -6.09 0.60 1.98
CA GLY A 148 -6.48 1.08 3.30
C GLY A 148 -6.15 0.09 4.40
N THR A 149 -5.68 0.62 5.53
CA THR A 149 -5.41 -0.15 6.76
C THR A 149 -6.69 -0.41 7.57
N THR A 150 -7.77 0.29 7.24
CA THR A 150 -9.11 0.10 7.78
C THR A 150 -10.06 -0.34 6.67
N GLY A 151 -11.22 -0.88 7.04
CA GLY A 151 -12.31 -1.11 6.08
C GLY A 151 -12.74 0.18 5.39
N GLY A 152 -13.38 0.07 4.22
CA GLY A 152 -13.87 1.23 3.48
C GLY A 152 -14.77 2.13 4.33
N ARG A 153 -14.46 3.43 4.38
CA ARG A 153 -15.28 4.45 5.06
C ARG A 153 -15.99 5.29 4.01
N ALA A 154 -17.28 5.55 4.21
CA ALA A 154 -18.04 6.45 3.35
C ALA A 154 -17.33 7.81 3.21
N GLY A 155 -17.30 8.33 1.98
CA GLY A 155 -16.64 9.58 1.64
C GLY A 155 -15.11 9.54 1.66
N PHE A 156 -14.47 8.38 1.87
CA PHE A 156 -13.01 8.28 1.92
C PHE A 156 -12.48 7.29 0.88
N CYS A 157 -11.34 7.64 0.27
CA CYS A 157 -10.60 6.74 -0.60
C CYS A 157 -9.10 7.02 -0.47
N ASN A 158 -8.24 6.00 -0.44
CA ASN A 158 -6.83 6.18 -0.79
C ASN A 158 -6.59 5.55 -2.16
N LEU A 159 -6.19 6.36 -3.11
CA LEU A 159 -5.75 5.93 -4.42
C LEU A 159 -4.25 6.20 -4.55
N ALA A 160 -3.49 5.23 -5.05
CA ALA A 160 -2.13 5.42 -5.54
C ALA A 160 -2.04 5.03 -7.00
N VAL A 161 -1.37 5.85 -7.80
CA VAL A 161 -1.06 5.57 -9.21
C VAL A 161 0.45 5.57 -9.41
N GLY A 162 0.98 4.51 -9.99
CA GLY A 162 2.41 4.41 -10.31
C GLY A 162 2.74 5.27 -11.53
N LEU A 163 3.49 6.36 -11.36
CA LEU A 163 3.95 7.20 -12.47
C LEU A 163 5.26 6.69 -13.07
N ARG A 164 6.03 5.98 -12.27
CA ARG A 164 7.25 5.23 -12.60
C ARG A 164 7.32 4.02 -11.65
N ASP A 165 8.19 3.06 -11.93
CA ASP A 165 8.38 1.89 -11.06
C ASP A 165 8.83 2.28 -9.64
N ASP A 166 9.43 3.47 -9.48
CA ASP A 166 9.95 4.02 -8.23
C ASP A 166 9.12 5.18 -7.64
N LEU A 167 8.05 5.64 -8.31
CA LEU A 167 7.30 6.84 -7.91
C LEU A 167 5.80 6.65 -8.06
N VAL A 168 5.06 7.01 -7.00
CA VAL A 168 3.60 7.04 -6.98
C VAL A 168 3.07 8.45 -6.76
N TYR A 169 1.93 8.73 -7.37
CA TYR A 169 1.07 9.87 -7.06
C TYR A 169 -0.14 9.37 -6.29
N THR A 170 -0.42 9.99 -5.14
CA THR A 170 -1.58 9.63 -4.32
C THR A 170 -2.69 10.66 -4.47
N VAL A 171 -3.93 10.19 -4.36
CA VAL A 171 -5.12 11.04 -4.27
C VAL A 171 -6.01 10.50 -3.18
N VAL A 172 -6.31 11.34 -2.19
CA VAL A 172 -7.00 10.97 -0.95
C VAL A 172 -8.13 11.97 -0.70
N PRO A 173 -9.33 11.72 -1.26
CA PRO A 173 -10.51 12.47 -0.89
C PRO A 173 -11.03 12.05 0.47
N GLN A 174 -11.44 13.05 1.25
CA GLN A 174 -12.17 12.93 2.50
C GLN A 174 -13.38 13.85 2.42
N LEU A 175 -14.50 13.29 1.99
CA LEU A 175 -15.73 13.97 1.66
C LEU A 175 -16.77 13.74 2.76
N TYR A 176 -17.61 14.73 2.96
CA TYR A 176 -18.69 14.72 3.94
C TYR A 176 -20.01 15.12 3.29
N THR A 177 -21.09 14.99 4.07
CA THR A 177 -22.44 15.43 3.68
C THR A 177 -22.40 16.85 3.12
N GLY A 178 -23.00 17.03 1.95
CA GLY A 178 -22.94 18.26 1.17
C GLY A 178 -22.18 18.07 -0.13
N ASN A 179 -21.03 17.39 -0.11
CA ASN A 179 -20.20 17.27 -1.30
C ASN A 179 -20.84 16.34 -2.37
N PRO A 180 -20.88 16.75 -3.66
CA PRO A 180 -21.52 15.99 -4.73
C PRO A 180 -20.85 14.65 -5.03
N MET A 181 -19.57 14.49 -4.65
CA MET A 181 -18.80 13.27 -4.88
C MET A 181 -18.80 12.31 -3.68
N LEU A 182 -19.57 12.59 -2.62
CA LEU A 182 -19.59 11.79 -1.39
C LEU A 182 -19.91 10.31 -1.62
N SER A 183 -20.79 10.01 -2.58
CA SER A 183 -21.21 8.64 -2.90
C SER A 183 -20.15 7.85 -3.67
N ASP A 184 -19.20 8.52 -4.33
CA ASP A 184 -18.15 7.91 -5.12
C ASP A 184 -16.79 8.63 -4.93
N PRO A 185 -16.19 8.54 -3.72
CA PRO A 185 -14.90 9.17 -3.45
C PRO A 185 -13.77 8.56 -4.29
N CYS A 186 -13.82 7.26 -4.60
CA CYS A 186 -12.77 6.64 -5.40
C CYS A 186 -12.86 6.98 -6.89
N GLY A 187 -14.07 7.12 -7.46
CA GLY A 187 -14.24 7.64 -8.81
C GLY A 187 -13.82 9.11 -8.91
N PHE A 188 -14.08 9.91 -7.87
CA PHE A 188 -13.51 11.26 -7.78
C PHE A 188 -11.99 11.26 -7.76
N ALA A 189 -11.38 10.43 -6.89
CA ALA A 189 -9.93 10.28 -6.82
C ALA A 189 -9.32 9.89 -8.19
N ALA A 190 -9.97 8.96 -8.90
CA ALA A 190 -9.51 8.51 -10.22
C ALA A 190 -9.54 9.63 -11.27
N LYS A 191 -10.59 10.47 -11.27
CA LYS A 191 -10.68 11.63 -12.18
C LYS A 191 -9.61 12.68 -11.88
N VAL A 192 -9.35 12.96 -10.60
CA VAL A 192 -8.27 13.87 -10.18
C VAL A 192 -6.90 13.33 -10.57
N ALA A 193 -6.66 12.03 -10.39
CA ALA A 193 -5.42 11.37 -10.83
C ALA A 193 -5.26 11.43 -12.36
N ALA A 194 -6.33 11.21 -13.12
CA ALA A 194 -6.30 11.33 -14.58
C ALA A 194 -5.94 12.76 -15.03
N ALA A 195 -6.49 13.79 -14.36
CA ALA A 195 -6.14 15.18 -14.62
C ALA A 195 -4.65 15.45 -14.33
N ALA A 196 -4.13 14.94 -13.21
CA ALA A 196 -2.71 15.08 -12.85
C ALA A 196 -1.80 14.44 -13.90
N ILE A 197 -2.09 13.19 -14.32
CA ILE A 197 -1.30 12.48 -15.33
C ILE A 197 -1.29 13.22 -16.66
N LYS A 198 -2.43 13.75 -17.10
CA LYS A 198 -2.52 14.57 -18.32
C LYS A 198 -1.67 15.83 -18.21
N ASN A 199 -1.65 16.48 -17.05
CA ASN A 199 -0.85 17.67 -16.82
C ASN A 199 0.65 17.34 -16.77
N PHE A 200 1.05 16.27 -16.08
CA PHE A 200 2.44 15.80 -16.10
C PHE A 200 2.91 15.50 -17.52
N LYS A 201 2.13 14.81 -18.34
CA LYS A 201 2.50 14.53 -19.74
C LYS A 201 2.70 15.78 -20.61
N ARG A 202 2.22 16.95 -20.18
CA ARG A 202 2.32 18.23 -20.90
C ARG A 202 3.41 19.17 -20.35
N ALA A 203 3.92 18.88 -19.16
CA ALA A 203 4.83 19.75 -18.41
C ALA A 203 6.26 19.78 -18.99
#